data_AF-A0A1J4JC97-F1
#
_entry.id   AF-A0A1J4JC97-F1
#
_cell.length_a   1.000
_cell.length_b   1.000
_cell.length_c   1.000
_cell.angle_alpha   90.00
_cell.angle_beta   90.00
_cell.angle_gamma   90.00
#
_symmetry.space_group_name_H-M   'P 1'
#
loop_
_entity.id
_entity.type
_entity.pdbx_description
1 polymer ?
#
loop_
_entity_poly.entity_id
_entity_poly.type
_entity_poly.pdbx_seq_one_letter_code
_entity_poly.pdbx_strand_id
1 'polypeptide(L)'
;MTHSGPFAKRPSAQYAKPEFYWRGGDVLREREYLADEYKKALADHRKAEYEYKQIEKECLEASQVLSEREKYTSALANFLDADAEGGQIEAEKKRRLNELENEIKEAEAELNEARAVHHPAVASGLQKEKAYLLIEIQRGSKAIDLATEQHDNARRQLAACTVSNRYRQATELEGQYHDLSSKRNFLRSLVNKYKKEFDSTRPCAPSQTKEARLERAALMPQIDLDITIERGEEKKQRRPKKWDNRISRIIDEIDELNDRLTDLGLPDEVVDTEALREKYFPSKEKENAENENNENENEEED
;
A
#
# COMPACT_ATOMS: atom_id res chain seq x y z
N MET A 1 68.36 -76.92 15.73
CA MET A 1 67.10 -77.55 15.26
C MET A 1 66.03 -76.47 15.28
N THR A 2 65.98 -75.62 14.25
CA THR A 2 65.21 -75.75 12.99
C THR A 2 63.73 -75.37 13.14
N HIS A 3 63.40 -74.29 12.41
CA HIS A 3 62.13 -73.59 12.30
C HIS A 3 60.94 -74.47 11.89
N SER A 4 59.77 -74.12 12.43
CA SER A 4 58.48 -74.19 11.74
C SER A 4 57.44 -73.43 12.55
N GLY A 5 57.19 -72.18 12.20
CA GLY A 5 55.98 -71.46 12.63
C GLY A 5 54.90 -71.67 11.58
N PRO A 6 53.77 -72.35 11.89
CA PRO A 6 52.70 -72.49 10.92
C PRO A 6 51.66 -71.42 11.22
N PHE A 7 51.67 -70.36 10.41
CA PHE A 7 50.56 -69.51 9.96
C PHE A 7 51.17 -68.15 9.60
N ALA A 8 51.10 -67.79 8.32
CA ALA A 8 51.45 -66.46 7.86
C ALA A 8 50.59 -65.45 8.62
N LYS A 9 51.21 -64.61 9.47
CA LYS A 9 50.53 -63.43 9.99
C LYS A 9 50.10 -62.63 8.76
N ARG A 10 48.79 -62.50 8.55
CA ARG A 10 48.25 -61.58 7.55
C ARG A 10 48.95 -60.24 7.76
N PRO A 11 49.40 -59.54 6.69
CA PRO A 11 49.99 -58.22 6.87
C PRO A 11 49.04 -57.40 7.72
N SER A 12 49.54 -56.80 8.81
CA SER A 12 48.74 -55.90 9.64
C SER A 12 48.07 -54.92 8.70
N ALA A 13 46.73 -54.84 8.72
CA ALA A 13 45.99 -53.98 7.82
C ALA A 13 46.67 -52.60 7.82
N GLN A 14 47.20 -52.19 6.67
CA GLN A 14 47.83 -50.89 6.49
C GLN A 14 46.71 -49.84 6.47
N TYR A 15 45.97 -49.72 7.56
CA TYR A 15 45.12 -48.58 7.79
C TYR A 15 46.02 -47.46 8.28
N ALA A 16 46.73 -46.83 7.34
CA ALA A 16 47.38 -45.55 7.62
C ALA A 16 46.26 -44.55 7.86
N LYS A 17 46.23 -43.95 9.07
CA LYS A 17 45.32 -42.82 9.34
C LYS A 17 45.59 -41.79 8.23
N PRO A 18 44.57 -41.28 7.52
CA PRO A 18 44.77 -40.25 6.52
C PRO A 18 45.56 -39.11 7.16
N GLU A 19 46.68 -38.73 6.55
CA GLU A 19 47.52 -37.64 7.04
C GLU A 19 46.68 -36.36 7.08
N PHE A 20 46.64 -35.73 8.25
CA PHE A 20 45.97 -34.46 8.47
C PHE A 20 46.72 -33.37 7.70
N TYR A 21 46.10 -32.79 6.68
CA TYR A 21 46.67 -31.67 5.93
C TYR A 21 46.06 -30.37 6.43
N TRP A 22 46.88 -29.59 7.14
CA TRP A 22 46.49 -28.27 7.64
C TRP A 22 46.25 -27.30 6.48
N ARG A 23 45.02 -26.80 6.35
CA ARG A 23 44.63 -25.82 5.31
C ARG A 23 44.66 -24.37 5.79
N GLY A 24 45.28 -24.08 6.93
CA GLY A 24 45.48 -22.71 7.42
C GLY A 24 44.25 -22.04 8.06
N GLY A 25 43.20 -22.81 8.39
CA GLY A 25 41.93 -22.33 8.95
C GLY A 25 41.80 -22.47 10.48
N ASP A 26 40.57 -22.45 10.99
CA ASP A 26 40.26 -22.77 12.40
C ASP A 26 40.08 -24.29 12.55
N VAL A 27 40.87 -24.92 13.42
CA VAL A 27 40.95 -26.38 13.63
C VAL A 27 39.56 -26.98 13.92
N LEU A 28 38.72 -26.25 14.64
CA LEU A 28 37.41 -26.72 15.10
C LEU A 28 36.37 -26.84 13.98
N ARG A 29 36.64 -26.27 12.80
CA ARG A 29 35.74 -26.32 11.63
C ARG A 29 36.18 -27.31 10.56
N GLU A 30 37.36 -27.90 10.71
CA GLU A 30 37.86 -28.86 9.74
C GLU A 30 37.05 -30.16 9.81
N ARG A 31 36.62 -30.63 8.64
CA ARG A 31 35.73 -31.79 8.51
C ARG A 31 36.33 -33.07 9.13
N GLU A 32 37.65 -33.19 9.08
CA GLU A 32 38.41 -34.32 9.61
C GLU A 32 38.41 -34.31 11.15
N TYR A 33 38.57 -33.13 11.77
CA TYR A 33 38.49 -32.96 13.22
C TYR A 33 37.08 -33.26 13.72
N LEU A 34 36.05 -32.73 13.05
CA LEU A 34 34.64 -33.00 13.38
C LEU A 34 34.29 -34.49 13.25
N ALA A 35 34.82 -35.19 12.26
CA ALA A 35 34.58 -36.63 12.08
C ALA A 35 35.26 -37.48 13.17
N ASP A 36 36.46 -37.09 13.62
CA ASP A 36 37.17 -37.77 14.70
C ASP A 36 36.52 -37.50 16.07
N GLU A 37 36.14 -36.25 16.37
CA GLU A 37 35.39 -35.90 17.59
C GLU A 37 34.02 -36.58 17.60
N TYR A 38 33.32 -36.66 16.46
CA TYR A 38 32.06 -37.39 16.36
C TYR A 38 32.24 -38.88 16.68
N LYS A 39 33.27 -39.53 16.14
CA LYS A 39 33.57 -40.94 16.47
C LYS A 39 33.88 -41.14 17.95
N LYS A 40 34.63 -40.21 18.54
CA LYS A 40 34.96 -40.24 19.98
C LYS A 40 33.71 -40.07 20.84
N ALA A 41 32.87 -39.08 20.54
CA ALA A 41 31.60 -38.86 21.23
C ALA A 41 30.65 -40.07 21.11
N LEU A 42 30.64 -40.75 19.96
CA LEU A 42 29.82 -41.94 19.75
C LEU A 42 30.33 -43.14 20.57
N ALA A 43 31.65 -43.27 20.75
CA ALA A 43 32.23 -44.27 21.65
C ALA A 43 31.90 -43.98 23.12
N ASP A 44 32.01 -42.72 23.54
CA ASP A 44 31.68 -42.27 24.90
C ASP A 44 30.18 -42.47 25.20
N HIS A 45 29.30 -42.16 24.23
CA HIS A 45 27.86 -42.41 24.35
C HIS A 45 27.54 -43.89 24.58
N ARG A 46 28.15 -44.79 23.79
CA ARG A 46 27.94 -46.24 23.96
C ARG A 46 28.43 -46.75 25.31
N LYS A 47 29.51 -46.18 25.83
CA LYS A 47 30.01 -46.50 27.17
C LYS A 47 29.03 -46.03 28.26
N ALA A 48 28.55 -44.80 28.15
CA ALA A 48 27.55 -44.25 29.07
C ALA A 48 26.22 -45.03 29.04
N GLU A 49 25.75 -45.48 27.87
CA GLU A 49 24.57 -46.35 27.76
C GLU A 49 24.75 -47.69 28.48
N TYR A 50 25.96 -48.26 28.42
CA TYR A 50 26.26 -49.51 29.11
C TYR A 50 26.27 -49.31 30.63
N GLU A 51 26.93 -48.25 31.10
CA GLU A 51 26.97 -47.87 32.52
C GLU A 51 25.56 -47.59 33.06
N TYR A 52 24.72 -46.88 32.30
CA TYR A 52 23.32 -46.62 32.66
C TYR A 52 22.53 -47.92 32.84
N LYS A 53 22.63 -48.85 31.89
CA LYS A 53 21.94 -50.15 31.97
C LYS A 53 22.42 -50.99 33.14
N GLN A 54 23.68 -50.85 33.54
CA GLN A 54 24.21 -51.54 34.71
C GLN A 54 23.62 -50.95 36.00
N ILE A 55 23.62 -49.63 36.14
CA ILE A 55 23.04 -48.93 37.29
C ILE A 55 21.53 -49.22 37.39
N GLU A 56 20.82 -49.25 36.27
CA GLU A 56 19.39 -49.59 36.23
C GLU A 56 19.11 -50.98 36.79
N LYS A 57 19.97 -51.97 36.46
CA LYS A 57 19.88 -53.32 37.04
C LYS A 57 20.19 -53.32 38.53
N GLU A 58 21.24 -52.62 38.96
CA GLU A 58 21.60 -52.49 40.37
C GLU A 58 20.47 -51.84 41.18
N CYS A 59 19.79 -50.81 40.63
CA CYS A 59 18.61 -50.20 41.23
C CYS A 59 17.42 -51.16 41.30
N LEU A 60 17.18 -51.96 40.25
CA LEU A 60 16.11 -52.97 40.25
C LEU A 60 16.36 -54.05 41.30
N GLU A 61 17.60 -54.56 41.40
CA GLU A 61 18.00 -55.53 42.42
C GLU A 61 17.86 -54.93 43.83
N ALA A 62 18.32 -53.69 44.04
CA ALA A 62 18.18 -53.00 45.32
C ALA A 62 16.71 -52.78 45.69
N SER A 63 15.85 -52.44 44.73
CA SER A 63 14.41 -52.29 44.92
C SER A 63 13.72 -53.61 45.27
N GLN A 64 14.15 -54.72 44.67
CA GLN A 64 13.64 -56.06 45.02
C GLN A 64 14.02 -56.43 46.45
N VAL A 65 15.28 -56.23 46.83
CA VAL A 65 15.76 -56.47 48.21
C VAL A 65 15.01 -55.58 49.20
N LEU A 66 14.74 -54.31 48.86
CA LEU A 66 13.93 -53.42 49.69
C LEU A 66 12.51 -53.95 49.85
N SER A 67 11.85 -54.36 48.76
CA SER A 67 10.50 -54.93 48.80
C SER A 67 10.42 -56.20 49.64
N GLU A 68 11.44 -57.07 49.56
CA GLU A 68 11.52 -58.25 50.42
C GLU A 68 11.65 -57.86 51.89
N ARG A 69 12.54 -56.91 52.21
CA ARG A 69 12.69 -56.39 53.59
C ARG A 69 11.44 -55.70 54.10
N GLU A 70 10.72 -54.96 53.27
CA GLU A 70 9.43 -54.35 53.62
C GLU A 70 8.38 -55.41 53.93
N LYS A 71 8.33 -56.52 53.18
CA LYS A 71 7.43 -57.64 53.48
C LYS A 71 7.77 -58.33 54.80
N TYR A 72 9.07 -58.51 55.10
CA TYR A 72 9.48 -59.02 56.41
C TYR A 72 9.17 -58.05 57.54
N THR A 73 9.39 -56.75 57.30
CA THR A 73 9.10 -55.70 58.28
C THR A 73 7.60 -55.57 58.52
N SER A 74 6.75 -55.69 57.48
CA SER A 74 5.30 -55.68 57.63
C SER A 74 4.78 -56.95 58.29
N ALA A 75 5.38 -58.11 58.01
CA ALA A 75 5.05 -59.36 58.70
C ALA A 75 5.45 -59.30 60.19
N LEU A 76 6.59 -58.70 60.51
CA LEU A 76 7.07 -58.51 61.88
C LEU A 76 6.23 -57.46 62.62
N ALA A 77 5.86 -56.37 61.96
CA ALA A 77 4.96 -55.34 62.48
C ALA A 77 3.58 -55.94 62.78
N ASN A 78 2.99 -56.70 61.85
CA ASN A 78 1.72 -57.41 62.09
C ASN A 78 1.78 -58.43 63.23
N PHE A 79 2.96 -58.97 63.56
CA PHE A 79 3.15 -59.89 64.69
C PHE A 79 3.37 -59.15 66.02
N LEU A 80 3.94 -57.94 65.99
CA LEU A 80 4.15 -57.06 67.14
C LEU A 80 2.90 -56.21 67.46
N ASP A 81 2.06 -55.90 66.47
CA ASP A 81 0.82 -55.11 66.56
C ASP A 81 -0.39 -55.89 67.11
N ALA A 82 -0.16 -56.83 68.03
CA ALA A 82 -1.25 -57.37 68.85
C ALA A 82 -1.88 -56.29 69.78
N ASP A 83 -1.33 -55.07 69.82
CA ASP A 83 -1.99 -53.85 70.32
C ASP A 83 -2.56 -53.03 69.15
N ALA A 84 -3.84 -53.25 68.87
CA ALA A 84 -4.56 -52.82 67.65
C ALA A 84 -4.71 -51.30 67.42
N GLU A 85 -4.28 -50.43 68.34
CA GLU A 85 -4.40 -48.97 68.19
C GLU A 85 -3.26 -48.34 67.37
N GLY A 86 -2.04 -48.88 67.46
CA GLY A 86 -0.88 -48.36 66.73
C GLY A 86 -1.00 -48.55 65.21
N GLY A 87 -1.41 -49.74 64.77
CA GLY A 87 -1.55 -50.09 63.36
C GLY A 87 -2.70 -49.35 62.64
N GLN A 88 -3.80 -49.02 63.34
CA GLN A 88 -4.87 -48.19 62.76
C GLN A 88 -4.42 -46.75 62.54
N ILE A 89 -3.74 -46.16 63.52
CA ILE A 89 -3.16 -44.81 63.40
C ILE A 89 -2.09 -44.78 62.30
N GLU A 90 -1.27 -45.83 62.20
CA GLU A 90 -0.28 -45.95 61.13
C GLU A 90 -0.94 -46.07 59.75
N ALA A 91 -2.02 -46.86 59.63
CA ALA A 91 -2.77 -47.00 58.38
C ALA A 91 -3.46 -45.70 57.95
N GLU A 92 -4.04 -44.95 58.89
CA GLU A 92 -4.60 -43.61 58.63
C GLU A 92 -3.52 -42.62 58.22
N LYS A 93 -2.39 -42.60 58.92
CA LYS A 93 -1.26 -41.73 58.56
C LYS A 93 -0.71 -42.09 57.18
N LYS A 94 -0.61 -43.37 56.83
CA LYS A 94 -0.20 -43.83 55.49
C LYS A 94 -1.18 -43.40 54.41
N ARG A 95 -2.50 -43.47 54.65
CA ARG A 95 -3.50 -42.92 53.72
C ARG A 95 -3.33 -41.42 53.53
N ARG A 96 -3.17 -40.68 54.63
CA ARG A 96 -2.96 -39.23 54.57
C ARG A 96 -1.65 -38.86 53.86
N LEU A 97 -0.61 -39.67 54.05
CA LEU A 97 0.66 -39.52 53.34
C LEU A 97 0.47 -39.70 51.84
N ASN A 98 -0.26 -40.74 51.41
CA ASN A 98 -0.55 -40.98 49.99
C ASN A 98 -1.42 -39.87 49.38
N GLU A 99 -2.41 -39.35 50.12
CA GLU A 99 -3.21 -38.20 49.68
C GLU A 99 -2.33 -36.96 49.46
N LEU A 100 -1.48 -36.64 50.44
CA LEU A 100 -0.55 -35.51 50.34
C LEU A 100 0.48 -35.71 49.22
N GLU A 101 0.98 -36.93 49.01
CA GLU A 101 1.90 -37.24 47.90
C GLU A 101 1.22 -37.06 46.53
N ASN A 102 -0.05 -37.40 46.42
CA ASN A 102 -0.81 -37.18 45.19
C ASN A 102 -1.09 -35.69 44.97
N GLU A 103 -1.48 -34.94 46.01
CA GLU A 103 -1.65 -33.49 45.94
C GLU A 103 -0.34 -32.78 45.55
N ILE A 104 0.80 -33.22 46.10
CA ILE A 104 2.12 -32.70 45.72
C ILE A 104 2.41 -32.98 44.25
N LYS A 105 2.16 -34.20 43.76
CA LYS A 105 2.38 -34.55 42.35
C LYS A 105 1.51 -33.74 41.40
N GLU A 106 0.23 -33.52 41.74
CA GLU A 106 -0.67 -32.68 40.95
C GLU A 106 -0.19 -31.22 40.93
N ALA A 107 0.16 -30.66 42.09
CA ALA A 107 0.69 -29.30 42.18
C ALA A 107 2.04 -29.14 41.44
N GLU A 108 2.92 -30.14 41.48
CA GLU A 108 4.17 -30.14 40.72
C GLU A 108 3.94 -30.23 39.20
N ALA A 109 2.93 -30.98 38.76
CA ALA A 109 2.54 -31.04 37.35
C ALA A 109 2.03 -29.68 36.85
N GLU A 110 1.11 -29.04 37.58
CA GLU A 110 0.61 -27.70 37.26
C GLU A 110 1.73 -26.66 37.23
N LEU A 111 2.66 -26.72 38.20
CA LEU A 111 3.78 -25.80 38.28
C LEU A 111 4.79 -26.00 37.14
N ASN A 112 4.98 -27.23 36.67
CA ASN A 112 5.80 -27.52 35.48
C ASN A 112 5.15 -27.00 34.19
N GLU A 113 3.83 -27.16 34.04
CA GLU A 113 3.10 -26.58 32.90
C GLU A 113 3.21 -25.05 32.89
N ALA A 114 3.01 -24.39 34.03
CA ALA A 114 3.15 -22.94 34.16
C ALA A 114 4.59 -22.48 33.87
N ARG A 115 5.61 -23.20 34.36
CA ARG A 115 7.03 -22.89 34.07
C ARG A 115 7.41 -23.09 32.62
N ALA A 116 6.81 -24.04 31.92
CA ALA A 116 7.03 -24.24 30.49
C ALA A 116 6.59 -23.00 29.67
N VAL A 117 5.48 -22.38 30.06
CA VAL A 117 4.94 -21.16 29.42
C VAL A 117 5.71 -19.90 29.86
N HIS A 118 6.10 -19.83 31.15
CA HIS A 118 6.83 -18.71 31.72
C HIS A 118 8.36 -18.81 31.59
N HIS A 119 8.86 -19.67 30.71
CA HIS A 119 10.29 -19.82 30.51
C HIS A 119 10.92 -18.45 30.20
N PRO A 120 11.87 -17.94 31.00
CA PRO A 120 12.37 -16.57 30.90
C PRO A 120 12.90 -16.20 29.51
N ALA A 121 13.43 -17.18 28.76
CA ALA A 121 13.87 -16.97 27.38
C ALA A 121 12.71 -16.65 26.42
N VAL A 122 11.54 -17.29 26.59
CA VAL A 122 10.34 -17.06 25.78
C VAL A 122 9.70 -15.72 26.16
N ALA A 123 9.58 -15.44 27.46
CA ALA A 123 9.07 -14.17 27.97
C ALA A 123 9.94 -12.98 27.54
N SER A 124 11.27 -13.12 27.57
CA SER A 124 12.20 -12.09 27.10
C SER A 124 12.09 -11.86 25.58
N GLY A 125 11.91 -12.93 24.79
CA GLY A 125 11.63 -12.84 23.36
C GLY A 125 10.35 -12.05 23.06
N LEU A 126 9.25 -12.42 23.70
CA LEU A 126 7.95 -11.73 23.60
C LEU A 126 8.04 -10.25 24.03
N GLN A 127 8.79 -9.93 25.09
CA GLN A 127 9.00 -8.55 25.51
C GLN A 127 9.78 -7.73 24.47
N LYS A 128 10.80 -8.33 23.83
CA LYS A 128 11.54 -7.67 22.73
C LYS A 128 10.64 -7.43 21.52
N GLU A 129 9.84 -8.42 21.12
CA GLU A 129 8.87 -8.27 20.03
C GLU A 129 7.83 -7.20 20.34
N LYS A 130 7.27 -7.19 21.57
CA LYS A 130 6.36 -6.14 22.02
C LYS A 130 7.00 -4.75 21.93
N ALA A 131 8.25 -4.61 22.39
CA ALA A 131 8.97 -3.34 22.31
C ALA A 131 9.21 -2.92 20.85
N TYR A 132 9.57 -3.87 19.97
CA TYR A 132 9.72 -3.62 18.54
C TYR A 132 8.42 -3.15 17.89
N LEU A 133 7.31 -3.83 18.15
CA LEU A 133 5.99 -3.45 17.64
C LEU A 133 5.56 -2.06 18.12
N LEU A 134 5.83 -1.72 19.38
CA LEU A 134 5.52 -0.38 19.90
C LEU A 134 6.32 0.72 19.18
N ILE A 135 7.60 0.46 18.88
CA ILE A 135 8.43 1.39 18.09
C ILE A 135 7.85 1.53 16.67
N GLU A 136 7.43 0.43 16.07
CA GLU A 136 6.88 0.45 14.71
C GLU A 136 5.53 1.19 14.64
N ILE A 137 4.66 1.00 15.65
CA ILE A 137 3.43 1.78 15.80
C ILE A 137 3.76 3.27 15.92
N GLN A 138 4.72 3.65 16.77
CA GLN A 138 5.12 5.06 16.91
C GLN A 138 5.68 5.65 15.61
N ARG A 139 6.43 4.87 14.83
CA ARG A 139 6.92 5.28 13.51
C ARG A 139 5.76 5.45 12.52
N GLY A 140 4.83 4.51 12.49
CA GLY A 140 3.63 4.58 11.67
C GLY A 140 2.78 5.80 11.98
N SER A 141 2.53 6.08 13.26
CA SER A 141 1.80 7.28 13.69
C SER A 141 2.48 8.57 13.22
N LYS A 142 3.81 8.70 13.43
CA LYS A 142 4.56 9.87 12.95
C LYS A 142 4.54 10.02 11.44
N ALA A 143 4.54 8.91 10.69
CA ALA A 143 4.45 8.95 9.23
C ALA A 143 3.07 9.45 8.77
N ILE A 144 1.99 9.04 9.46
CA ILE A 144 0.63 9.54 9.21
C ILE A 144 0.53 11.04 9.53
N ASP A 145 1.07 11.47 10.66
CA ASP A 145 1.09 12.88 11.05
C ASP A 145 1.85 13.74 10.02
N LEU A 146 3.03 13.27 9.58
CA LEU A 146 3.78 13.96 8.53
C LEU A 146 3.03 14.00 7.19
N ALA A 147 2.38 12.90 6.81
CA ALA A 147 1.61 12.83 5.57
C ALA A 147 0.40 13.76 5.59
N THR A 148 -0.28 13.87 6.73
CA THR A 148 -1.41 14.81 6.91
C THR A 148 -0.94 16.26 6.88
N GLU A 149 0.19 16.59 7.53
CA GLU A 149 0.79 17.93 7.42
C GLU A 149 1.20 18.28 5.98
N GLN A 150 1.78 17.32 5.25
CA GLN A 150 2.14 17.49 3.84
C GLN A 150 0.91 17.71 2.96
N HIS A 151 -0.15 16.93 3.21
CA HIS A 151 -1.42 17.07 2.52
C HIS A 151 -2.04 18.45 2.76
N ASP A 152 -2.05 18.92 4.01
CA ASP A 152 -2.55 20.25 4.35
C ASP A 152 -1.72 21.37 3.72
N ASN A 153 -0.39 21.21 3.68
CA ASN A 153 0.49 22.14 2.99
C ASN A 153 0.22 22.17 1.48
N ALA A 154 0.03 21.01 0.85
CA ALA A 154 -0.34 20.92 -0.57
C ALA A 154 -1.69 21.60 -0.83
N ARG A 155 -2.69 21.37 0.03
CA ARG A 155 -4.01 22.03 -0.04
C ARG A 155 -3.88 23.55 0.07
N ARG A 156 -3.07 24.06 0.99
CA ARG A 156 -2.79 25.50 1.12
C ARG A 156 -2.09 26.07 -0.11
N GLN A 157 -1.12 25.36 -0.68
CA GLN A 157 -0.42 25.79 -1.89
C GLN A 157 -1.35 25.80 -3.11
N LEU A 158 -2.20 24.78 -3.27
CA LEU A 158 -3.22 24.74 -4.32
C LEU A 158 -4.18 25.92 -4.17
N ALA A 159 -4.72 26.16 -2.98
CA ALA A 159 -5.58 27.32 -2.72
C ALA A 159 -4.88 28.66 -3.01
N ALA A 160 -3.60 28.79 -2.65
CA ALA A 160 -2.83 30.01 -2.93
C ALA A 160 -2.62 30.22 -4.44
N CYS A 161 -2.43 29.14 -5.20
CA CYS A 161 -2.29 29.19 -6.65
C CYS A 161 -3.62 29.54 -7.35
N THR A 162 -4.74 28.92 -6.94
CA THR A 162 -6.06 29.15 -7.57
C THR A 162 -6.59 30.56 -7.30
N VAL A 163 -6.38 31.10 -6.11
CA VAL A 163 -6.82 32.47 -5.75
C VAL A 163 -5.86 33.54 -6.27
N SER A 164 -4.67 33.16 -6.75
CA SER A 164 -3.65 34.09 -7.22
C SER A 164 -4.13 34.95 -8.38
N ASN A 165 -3.89 36.27 -8.28
CA ASN A 165 -4.12 37.20 -9.39
C ASN A 165 -3.35 36.80 -10.66
N ARG A 166 -2.19 36.13 -10.53
CA ARG A 166 -1.43 35.67 -11.68
C ARG A 166 -2.16 34.59 -12.47
N TYR A 167 -2.82 33.66 -11.76
CA TYR A 167 -3.62 32.60 -12.40
C TYR A 167 -4.79 33.22 -13.17
N ARG A 168 -5.54 34.12 -12.53
CA ARG A 168 -6.64 34.86 -13.18
C ARG A 168 -6.20 35.67 -14.40
N GLN A 169 -5.05 36.34 -14.30
CA GLN A 169 -4.50 37.07 -15.46
C GLN A 169 -4.09 36.13 -16.59
N ALA A 170 -3.57 34.94 -16.27
CA ALA A 170 -3.20 33.94 -17.26
C ALA A 170 -4.44 33.40 -17.99
N THR A 171 -5.51 33.04 -17.27
CA THR A 171 -6.75 32.55 -17.88
C THR A 171 -7.41 33.62 -18.76
N GLU A 172 -7.40 34.89 -18.32
CA GLU A 172 -7.89 36.00 -19.12
C GLU A 172 -7.08 36.19 -20.42
N LEU A 173 -5.75 36.18 -20.33
CA LEU A 173 -4.86 36.34 -21.47
C LEU A 173 -4.99 35.17 -22.46
N GLU A 174 -5.14 33.95 -21.98
CA GLU A 174 -5.41 32.78 -22.82
C GLU A 174 -6.73 32.94 -23.59
N GLY A 175 -7.77 33.42 -22.91
CA GLY A 175 -9.03 33.73 -23.56
C GLY A 175 -8.90 34.80 -24.64
N GLN A 176 -8.18 35.89 -24.36
CA GLN A 176 -7.91 36.95 -25.34
C GLN A 176 -7.11 36.43 -26.53
N TYR A 177 -6.11 35.57 -26.30
CA TYR A 177 -5.31 34.95 -27.34
C TYR A 177 -6.18 34.12 -28.29
N HIS A 178 -7.09 33.31 -27.76
CA HIS A 178 -7.98 32.48 -28.57
C HIS A 178 -8.92 33.33 -29.46
N ASP A 179 -9.48 34.40 -28.91
CA ASP A 179 -10.33 35.35 -29.63
C ASP A 179 -9.57 36.05 -30.77
N LEU A 180 -8.35 36.51 -30.49
CA LEU A 180 -7.48 37.17 -31.47
C LEU A 180 -6.99 36.21 -32.55
N SER A 181 -6.65 34.97 -32.18
CA SER A 181 -6.24 33.93 -33.11
C SER A 181 -7.38 33.57 -34.07
N SER A 182 -8.60 33.42 -33.56
CA SER A 182 -9.80 33.18 -34.37
C SER A 182 -10.07 34.34 -35.33
N LYS A 183 -9.96 35.59 -34.87
CA LYS A 183 -10.09 36.79 -35.72
C LYS A 183 -9.00 36.83 -36.80
N ARG A 184 -7.75 36.52 -36.47
CA ARG A 184 -6.64 36.47 -37.42
C ARG A 184 -6.89 35.43 -38.52
N ASN A 185 -7.34 34.24 -38.15
CA ASN A 185 -7.61 33.16 -39.10
C ASN A 185 -8.77 33.53 -40.04
N PHE A 186 -9.82 34.16 -39.51
CA PHE A 186 -10.93 34.69 -40.30
C PHE A 186 -10.45 35.75 -41.31
N LEU A 187 -9.70 36.76 -40.86
CA LEU A 187 -9.18 37.81 -41.75
C LEU A 187 -8.27 37.22 -42.84
N ARG A 188 -7.43 36.23 -42.50
CA ARG A 188 -6.63 35.50 -43.50
C ARG A 188 -7.50 34.79 -44.53
N SER A 189 -8.56 34.10 -44.12
CA SER A 189 -9.48 33.46 -45.07
C SER A 189 -10.17 34.47 -45.99
N LEU A 190 -10.55 35.62 -45.44
CA LEU A 190 -11.22 36.70 -46.18
C LEU A 190 -10.26 37.36 -47.19
N VAL A 191 -9.02 37.65 -46.79
CA VAL A 191 -7.97 38.13 -47.71
C VAL A 191 -7.72 37.12 -48.83
N ASN A 192 -7.64 35.82 -48.51
CA ASN A 192 -7.44 34.78 -49.52
C ASN A 192 -8.64 34.66 -50.47
N LYS A 193 -9.86 34.85 -49.97
CA LYS A 193 -11.08 34.86 -50.78
C LYS A 193 -11.08 36.05 -51.75
N TYR A 194 -10.89 37.27 -51.24
CA TYR A 194 -10.86 38.47 -52.08
C TYR A 194 -9.69 38.47 -53.07
N LYS A 195 -8.54 37.92 -52.68
CA LYS A 195 -7.42 37.75 -53.62
C LYS A 195 -7.79 36.84 -54.78
N LYS A 196 -8.45 35.70 -54.53
CA LYS A 196 -8.92 34.80 -55.60
C LYS A 196 -9.97 35.47 -56.49
N GLU A 197 -10.89 36.24 -55.90
CA GLU A 197 -11.89 37.00 -56.65
C GLU A 197 -11.22 38.06 -57.53
N PHE A 198 -10.28 38.83 -56.97
CA PHE A 198 -9.50 39.82 -57.70
C PHE A 198 -8.68 39.19 -58.84
N ASP A 199 -7.95 38.11 -58.57
CA ASP A 199 -7.14 37.40 -59.55
C ASP A 199 -7.99 36.79 -60.68
N SER A 200 -9.28 36.51 -60.42
CA SER A 200 -10.22 35.98 -61.43
C SER A 200 -10.97 37.06 -62.21
N THR A 201 -11.04 38.30 -61.70
CA THR A 201 -11.56 39.44 -62.46
C THR A 201 -10.56 39.90 -63.53
N ARG A 202 -11.03 40.04 -64.77
CA ARG A 202 -10.19 40.60 -65.84
C ARG A 202 -9.89 42.08 -65.53
N PRO A 203 -8.63 42.53 -65.65
CA PRO A 203 -8.30 43.94 -65.50
C PRO A 203 -9.08 44.77 -66.53
N CYS A 204 -9.98 45.62 -66.05
CA CYS A 204 -10.68 46.60 -66.88
C CYS A 204 -10.14 47.98 -66.54
N ALA A 205 -9.48 48.63 -67.49
CA ALA A 205 -9.03 50.00 -67.31
C ALA A 205 -10.26 50.92 -67.36
N PRO A 206 -10.51 51.74 -66.34
CA PRO A 206 -11.71 52.55 -66.33
C PRO A 206 -11.59 53.71 -67.32
N SER A 207 -12.71 54.05 -67.97
CA SER A 207 -12.78 55.20 -68.89
C SER A 207 -12.34 56.50 -68.19
N GLN A 208 -11.56 57.32 -68.90
CA GLN A 208 -10.98 58.56 -68.37
C GLN A 208 -11.75 59.81 -68.80
N THR A 209 -12.93 59.65 -69.42
CA THR A 209 -13.79 60.78 -69.80
C THR A 209 -14.30 61.54 -68.56
N LYS A 210 -14.60 62.82 -68.73
CA LYS A 210 -15.09 63.70 -67.66
C LYS A 210 -16.41 63.18 -67.07
N GLU A 211 -17.29 62.69 -67.92
CA GLU A 211 -18.57 62.06 -67.53
C GLU A 211 -18.35 60.81 -66.68
N ALA A 212 -17.49 59.88 -67.10
CA ALA A 212 -17.17 58.68 -66.33
C ALA A 212 -16.46 58.95 -64.99
N ARG A 213 -15.81 60.10 -64.82
CA ARG A 213 -15.25 60.53 -63.52
C ARG A 213 -16.34 61.06 -62.59
N LEU A 214 -17.27 61.85 -63.12
CA LEU A 214 -18.41 62.38 -62.34
C LEU A 214 -19.35 61.26 -61.90
N GLU A 215 -19.65 60.29 -62.77
CA GLU A 215 -20.48 59.14 -62.42
C GLU A 215 -19.85 58.26 -61.33
N ARG A 216 -18.55 57.96 -61.42
CA ARG A 216 -17.84 57.24 -60.35
C ARG A 216 -17.88 57.99 -59.03
N ALA A 217 -17.65 59.30 -59.05
CA ALA A 217 -17.73 60.12 -57.84
C ALA A 217 -19.15 60.12 -57.24
N ALA A 218 -20.19 60.08 -58.07
CA ALA A 218 -21.57 59.97 -57.62
C ALA A 218 -21.92 58.58 -57.05
N LEU A 219 -21.24 57.52 -57.50
CA LEU A 219 -21.42 56.14 -57.01
C LEU A 219 -20.60 55.83 -55.75
N MET A 220 -19.53 56.58 -55.46
CA MET A 220 -18.69 56.37 -54.26
C MET A 220 -19.47 56.30 -52.94
N PRO A 221 -20.44 57.19 -52.64
CA PRO A 221 -21.23 57.10 -51.41
C PRO A 221 -22.01 55.79 -51.28
N GLN A 222 -22.48 55.24 -52.40
CA GLN A 222 -23.20 53.97 -52.41
C GLN A 222 -22.24 52.79 -52.18
N ILE A 223 -21.05 52.83 -52.78
CA ILE A 223 -19.99 51.84 -52.53
C ILE A 223 -19.58 51.85 -51.04
N ASP A 224 -19.45 53.03 -50.43
CA ASP A 224 -19.12 53.16 -49.00
C ASP A 224 -20.25 52.59 -48.11
N LEU A 225 -21.51 52.76 -48.52
CA LEU A 225 -22.67 52.17 -47.87
C LEU A 225 -22.64 50.64 -47.95
N ASP A 226 -22.37 50.09 -49.14
CA ASP A 226 -22.28 48.64 -49.38
C ASP A 226 -21.17 47.99 -48.54
N ILE A 227 -19.98 48.61 -48.48
CA ILE A 227 -18.88 48.17 -47.61
C ILE A 227 -19.31 48.17 -46.13
N THR A 228 -20.12 49.14 -45.72
CA THR A 228 -20.62 49.25 -44.35
C THR A 228 -21.64 48.16 -44.04
N ILE A 229 -22.53 47.86 -44.99
CA ILE A 229 -23.52 46.78 -44.90
C ILE A 229 -22.81 45.42 -44.80
N GLU A 230 -21.85 45.12 -45.68
CA GLU A 230 -21.07 43.88 -45.64
C GLU A 230 -20.35 43.68 -44.29
N ARG A 231 -19.75 44.74 -43.76
CA ARG A 231 -19.13 44.72 -42.41
C ARG A 231 -20.16 44.51 -41.31
N GLY A 232 -21.37 45.03 -41.48
CA GLY A 232 -22.50 44.82 -40.58
C GLY A 232 -22.95 43.37 -40.56
N GLU A 233 -23.11 42.77 -41.73
CA GLU A 233 -23.48 41.35 -41.91
C GLU A 233 -22.40 40.42 -41.36
N GLU A 234 -21.11 40.70 -41.61
CA GLU A 234 -19.99 39.95 -41.02
C GLU A 234 -20.08 39.94 -39.49
N LYS A 235 -20.31 41.11 -38.88
CA LYS A 235 -20.47 41.23 -37.43
C LYS A 235 -21.69 40.47 -36.93
N LYS A 236 -22.81 40.52 -37.64
CA LYS A 236 -24.04 39.80 -37.28
C LYS A 236 -23.82 38.29 -37.29
N GLN A 237 -23.06 37.76 -38.25
CA GLN A 237 -22.72 36.33 -38.31
C GLN A 237 -21.71 35.91 -37.24
N ARG A 238 -20.72 36.74 -36.92
CA ARG A 238 -19.62 36.37 -36.01
C ARG A 238 -19.91 36.61 -34.53
N ARG A 239 -20.70 37.63 -34.21
CA ARG A 239 -20.95 38.01 -32.82
C ARG A 239 -21.57 36.89 -31.99
N PRO A 240 -22.62 36.18 -32.44
CA PRO A 240 -23.22 35.07 -31.69
C PRO A 240 -22.17 34.01 -31.34
N LYS A 241 -21.49 33.48 -32.35
CA LYS A 241 -20.44 32.48 -32.16
C LYS A 241 -19.29 32.94 -31.25
N LYS A 242 -18.94 34.23 -31.28
CA LYS A 242 -17.94 34.80 -30.36
C LYS A 242 -18.44 34.76 -28.92
N TRP A 243 -19.69 35.15 -28.69
CA TRP A 243 -20.31 35.12 -27.37
C TRP A 243 -20.47 33.69 -26.86
N ASP A 244 -20.96 32.78 -27.70
CA ASP A 244 -21.09 31.36 -27.41
C ASP A 244 -19.75 30.78 -26.95
N ASN A 245 -18.70 30.95 -27.75
CA ASN A 245 -17.36 30.46 -27.41
C ASN A 245 -16.82 31.07 -26.11
N ARG A 246 -17.16 32.34 -25.81
CA ARG A 246 -16.75 33.01 -24.58
C ARG A 246 -17.49 32.43 -23.38
N ILE A 247 -18.80 32.22 -23.50
CA ILE A 247 -19.63 31.64 -22.44
C ILE A 247 -19.18 30.21 -22.18
N SER A 248 -18.99 29.38 -23.22
CA SER A 248 -18.47 28.02 -23.07
C SER A 248 -17.14 28.01 -22.32
N ARG A 249 -16.19 28.87 -22.68
CA ARG A 249 -14.88 28.96 -22.00
C ARG A 249 -15.00 29.33 -20.52
N ILE A 250 -15.92 30.24 -20.18
CA ILE A 250 -16.16 30.61 -18.77
C ILE A 250 -16.77 29.43 -18.01
N ILE A 251 -17.68 28.68 -18.63
CA ILE A 251 -18.24 27.48 -18.02
C ILE A 251 -17.15 26.41 -17.84
N ASP A 252 -16.27 26.21 -18.82
CA ASP A 252 -15.12 25.29 -18.72
C ASP A 252 -14.15 25.73 -17.59
N GLU A 253 -13.97 27.04 -17.37
CA GLU A 253 -13.18 27.58 -16.24
C GLU A 253 -13.88 27.30 -14.90
N ILE A 254 -15.21 27.36 -14.84
CA ILE A 254 -15.98 26.97 -13.65
C ILE A 254 -15.85 25.46 -13.39
N ASP A 255 -15.86 24.62 -14.42
CA ASP A 255 -15.62 23.18 -14.31
C ASP A 255 -14.23 22.89 -13.71
N GLU A 256 -13.18 23.55 -14.22
CA GLU A 256 -11.84 23.41 -13.66
C GLU A 256 -11.81 23.85 -12.18
N LEU A 257 -12.47 24.96 -11.83
CA LEU A 257 -12.56 25.43 -10.46
C LEU A 257 -13.36 24.49 -9.55
N ASN A 258 -14.39 23.81 -10.06
CA ASN A 258 -15.16 22.79 -9.34
C ASN A 258 -14.29 21.57 -8.99
N ASP A 259 -13.45 21.12 -9.91
CA ASP A 259 -12.47 20.06 -9.64
C ASP A 259 -11.53 20.51 -8.50
N ARG A 260 -11.08 21.76 -8.53
CA ARG A 260 -10.24 22.32 -7.44
C ARG A 260 -10.98 22.45 -6.11
N LEU A 261 -12.26 22.80 -6.10
CA LEU A 261 -13.07 22.84 -4.87
C LEU A 261 -13.17 21.44 -4.26
N THR A 262 -13.33 20.41 -5.10
CA THR A 262 -13.34 19.02 -4.66
C THR A 262 -11.99 18.59 -4.09
N ASP A 263 -10.87 18.93 -4.76
CA ASP A 263 -9.51 18.72 -4.25
C ASP A 263 -9.27 19.44 -2.90
N LEU A 264 -9.90 20.61 -2.74
CA LEU A 264 -9.88 21.38 -1.50
C LEU A 264 -10.92 20.89 -0.48
N GLY A 265 -11.63 19.78 -0.69
CA GLY A 265 -12.58 19.23 0.27
C GLY A 265 -13.81 20.10 0.51
N LEU A 266 -14.24 20.87 -0.50
CA LEU A 266 -15.45 21.71 -0.51
C LEU A 266 -16.44 21.24 -1.60
N PRO A 267 -16.90 19.96 -1.56
CA PRO A 267 -17.80 19.43 -2.59
C PRO A 267 -19.17 20.11 -2.60
N ASP A 268 -19.62 20.66 -1.47
CA ASP A 268 -20.93 21.30 -1.34
C ASP A 268 -20.99 22.68 -2.02
N GLU A 269 -19.83 23.27 -2.35
CA GLU A 269 -19.73 24.57 -3.03
C GLU A 269 -19.60 24.44 -4.55
N VAL A 270 -19.60 23.21 -5.07
CA VAL A 270 -19.49 22.92 -6.50
C VAL A 270 -20.73 23.44 -7.24
N VAL A 271 -20.48 24.16 -8.33
CA VAL A 271 -21.55 24.72 -9.18
C VAL A 271 -21.95 23.70 -10.23
N ASP A 272 -23.26 23.48 -10.41
CA ASP A 272 -23.76 22.64 -11.51
C ASP A 272 -23.58 23.34 -12.86
N THR A 273 -22.54 22.92 -13.59
CA THR A 273 -22.20 23.44 -14.92
C THR A 273 -23.07 22.86 -16.01
N GLU A 274 -23.68 21.69 -15.83
CA GLU A 274 -24.62 21.11 -16.80
C GLU A 274 -25.88 21.99 -16.89
N ALA A 275 -26.43 22.40 -15.74
CA ALA A 275 -27.54 23.35 -15.69
C ALA A 275 -27.17 24.71 -16.34
N LEU A 276 -25.95 25.20 -16.15
CA LEU A 276 -25.48 26.42 -16.80
C LEU A 276 -25.36 26.25 -18.32
N ARG A 277 -24.83 25.11 -18.80
CA ARG A 277 -24.76 24.82 -20.24
C ARG A 277 -26.15 24.76 -20.85
N GLU A 278 -27.09 24.11 -20.19
CA GLU A 278 -28.47 24.05 -20.66
C GLU A 278 -29.13 25.42 -20.74
N LYS A 279 -28.91 26.28 -19.74
CA LYS A 279 -29.47 27.65 -19.69
C LYS A 279 -28.95 28.55 -20.81
N TYR A 280 -27.66 28.47 -21.13
CA TYR A 280 -27.03 29.35 -22.12
C TYR A 280 -26.94 28.74 -23.52
N PHE A 281 -27.11 27.43 -23.64
CA PHE A 281 -27.17 26.67 -24.88
C PHE A 281 -28.39 25.75 -24.88
N PRO A 282 -29.62 26.30 -24.83
CA PRO A 282 -30.82 25.48 -24.82
C PRO A 282 -30.87 24.59 -26.06
N SER A 283 -31.20 23.31 -25.83
CA SER A 283 -31.48 22.37 -26.91
C SER A 283 -32.61 22.93 -27.77
N LYS A 284 -32.53 22.82 -29.10
CA LYS A 284 -33.57 23.29 -30.03
C LYS A 284 -34.99 22.79 -29.71
N GLU A 285 -35.09 21.65 -29.03
CA GLU A 285 -36.36 21.08 -28.55
C GLU A 285 -36.96 21.87 -27.37
N LYS A 286 -36.14 22.47 -26.50
CA LYS A 286 -36.57 23.32 -25.37
C LYS A 286 -36.85 24.77 -25.81
N GLU A 287 -36.11 25.26 -26.79
CA GLU A 287 -36.31 26.59 -27.39
C GLU A 287 -37.68 26.75 -28.05
N ASN A 288 -38.21 25.68 -28.67
CA ASN A 288 -39.57 25.68 -29.23
C ASN A 288 -40.65 25.59 -28.14
N ALA A 289 -40.42 24.86 -27.06
CA ALA A 289 -41.37 24.70 -25.96
C ALA A 289 -41.52 25.98 -25.11
N GLU A 290 -40.44 26.75 -24.90
CA GLU A 290 -40.51 28.04 -24.19
C GLU A 290 -41.14 29.15 -25.04
N ASN A 291 -40.99 29.13 -26.37
CA ASN A 291 -41.66 30.08 -27.26
C ASN A 291 -43.17 29.81 -27.36
N GLU A 292 -43.61 28.54 -27.39
CA GLU A 292 -45.04 28.20 -27.37
C GLU A 292 -45.73 28.59 -26.05
N ASN A 293 -45.03 28.56 -24.91
CA ASN A 293 -45.60 29.03 -23.64
C ASN A 293 -45.68 30.55 -23.54
N ASN A 294 -44.68 31.30 -24.04
CA ASN A 294 -44.70 32.76 -24.03
C ASN A 294 -45.69 33.39 -25.03
N GLU A 295 -46.02 32.70 -26.13
CA GLU A 295 -47.08 33.15 -27.04
C GLU A 295 -48.47 32.96 -26.42
N ASN A 296 -48.71 31.87 -25.68
CA ASN A 296 -49.99 31.63 -25.01
C ASN A 296 -50.25 32.56 -23.81
N GLU A 297 -49.21 32.96 -23.05
CA GLU A 297 -49.38 33.91 -21.93
C GLU A 297 -49.68 35.35 -22.39
N ASN A 298 -49.33 35.72 -23.62
CA ASN A 298 -49.64 37.05 -24.18
C ASN A 298 -51.01 37.12 -24.89
N GLU A 299 -51.65 35.97 -25.19
CA GLU A 299 -53.01 35.93 -25.75
C GLU A 299 -54.12 35.87 -24.67
N GLU A 300 -53.77 35.60 -23.41
CA GLU A 300 -54.73 35.62 -22.28
C GLU A 300 -54.87 36.99 -21.58
N GLU A 301 -54.05 38.00 -21.96
CA GLU A 301 -54.10 39.37 -21.40
C GLU A 301 -54.75 40.43 -22.31
N ASP A 302 -55.28 40.07 -23.49
CA ASP A 302 -56.04 40.97 -24.40
C ASP A 302 -57.57 40.72 -24.42
#